data_AF-A0AAN4Y8Z0-F1
#
_entry.id   AF-A0AAN4Y8Z0-F1
#
_cell.length_a   1.000
_cell.length_b   1.000
_cell.length_c   1.000
_cell.angle_alpha   90.00
_cell.angle_beta   90.00
_cell.angle_gamma   90.00
#
_symmetry.space_group_name_H-M   'P 1'
#
loop_
_entity.id
_entity.type
_entity.pdbx_description
1 polymer ?
#
loop_
_entity_poly.entity_id
_entity_poly.type
_entity_poly.pdbx_seq_one_letter_code
_entity_poly.pdbx_strand_id
1 'polypeptide(L)'
;MRSLVLLGMSSLATANSLWSSKAASWDTTNEAYTLGNGKLGVSDYTRSLDLGTGIHTTTYSTGKGKYTTDVYCSYPAQVCIYKLNSTATLSKVTIYFDQLVEESSLWNATCDSDFARLRGVTQEGPPRGMTYDTIARSSIPGRCDSSTGKLAINARNSSSLTIVIGAGTDFDGTKGTAATDYTFKGEDPAEYVEKITSSALSQSESKLRTEHIEDYSGLMSAFTLDLPDTQDSNGTELSTLITNYNANKTDGDPYLEKLLFDYGRHLFISSSRANSLPPNLQGVWSPTKNAAWSGDYHANINLQMNLWGAEATGLGELTVAVFNYMEQNWMPRGAETAELLYGGAGWVTHDEMNIFGHTG
;
A
#
# COMPACT_ATOMS: atom_id res chain seq x y z
N MET A 1 -5.64 5.85 7.15
CA MET A 1 -5.21 4.66 6.40
C MET A 1 -3.93 4.16 7.02
N ARG A 2 -3.99 3.05 7.76
CA ARG A 2 -2.78 2.32 8.19
C ARG A 2 -2.43 1.43 7.00
N SER A 3 -1.32 1.75 6.34
CA SER A 3 -1.03 1.40 4.95
C SER A 3 -1.15 -0.11 4.66
N LEU A 4 -1.98 -0.46 3.67
CA LEU A 4 -2.03 -1.81 3.09
C LEU A 4 -1.21 -1.79 1.80
N VAL A 5 -0.13 -2.57 1.75
CA VAL A 5 0.74 -2.70 0.58
C VAL A 5 0.30 -3.92 -0.23
N LEU A 6 -0.36 -3.74 -1.37
CA LEU A 6 -0.49 -4.81 -2.38
C LEU A 6 0.77 -4.83 -3.26
N LEU A 7 1.65 -5.80 -3.06
CA LEU A 7 2.77 -6.07 -3.97
C LEU A 7 2.68 -7.49 -4.55
N GLY A 8 2.81 -7.56 -5.88
CA GLY A 8 3.10 -8.77 -6.60
C GLY A 8 4.53 -9.26 -6.33
N MET A 9 4.64 -10.55 -6.04
CA MET A 9 5.82 -11.44 -6.04
C MET A 9 7.23 -10.79 -6.02
N SER A 10 7.96 -10.87 -4.90
CA SER A 10 9.22 -11.64 -4.72
C SER A 10 10.01 -11.29 -3.42
N SER A 11 10.42 -12.35 -2.72
CA SER A 11 11.47 -12.62 -1.70
C SER A 11 12.04 -11.61 -0.65
N LEU A 12 12.03 -12.11 0.61
CA LEU A 12 13.03 -12.13 1.73
C LEU A 12 13.30 -10.86 2.60
N ALA A 13 13.20 -10.98 3.94
CA ALA A 13 13.17 -9.82 4.87
C ALA A 13 13.42 -10.03 6.41
N THR A 14 13.70 -8.95 7.21
CA THR A 14 13.55 -8.82 8.72
C THR A 14 13.24 -7.38 9.29
N ALA A 15 12.66 -7.21 10.48
CA ALA A 15 12.48 -5.99 11.30
C ALA A 15 11.60 -4.73 10.95
N ASN A 16 11.90 -3.83 10.01
CA ASN A 16 11.28 -2.46 10.02
C ASN A 16 10.25 -2.11 8.93
N SER A 17 9.88 -3.05 8.07
CA SER A 17 8.66 -2.94 7.27
C SER A 17 7.59 -3.83 7.87
N LEU A 18 6.61 -3.22 8.51
CA LEU A 18 5.46 -3.95 9.05
C LEU A 18 4.44 -4.36 7.97
N TRP A 19 4.74 -4.11 6.69
CA TRP A 19 3.85 -4.39 5.56
C TRP A 19 4.51 -5.12 4.39
N SER A 20 5.61 -5.86 4.61
CA SER A 20 6.04 -6.87 3.63
C SER A 20 5.22 -8.15 3.76
N SER A 21 3.94 -8.07 3.47
CA SER A 21 3.20 -9.26 3.09
C SER A 21 3.14 -9.31 1.57
N LYS A 22 3.27 -10.50 1.00
CA LYS A 22 2.59 -10.77 -0.28
C LYS A 22 1.10 -10.67 0.04
N ALA A 23 0.58 -9.45 0.11
CA ALA A 23 -0.62 -9.09 0.87
C ALA A 23 -1.91 -9.70 0.33
N ALA A 24 -1.84 -10.38 -0.80
CA ALA A 24 -2.48 -11.67 -0.99
C ALA A 24 -1.99 -12.19 -2.33
N SER A 25 -1.82 -13.50 -2.41
CA SER A 25 -1.64 -14.16 -3.69
C SER A 25 -3.00 -14.64 -4.14
N TRP A 26 -3.55 -13.97 -5.15
CA TRP A 26 -4.65 -14.52 -5.93
C TRP A 26 -4.01 -15.40 -7.00
N ASP A 27 -4.15 -16.70 -6.80
CA ASP A 27 -3.87 -17.67 -7.83
C ASP A 27 -5.08 -17.69 -8.79
N THR A 28 -5.07 -16.79 -9.79
CA THR A 28 -5.84 -16.98 -11.04
C THR A 28 -5.15 -18.02 -11.94
N THR A 29 -3.94 -18.43 -11.57
CA THR A 29 -3.07 -19.40 -12.24
C THR A 29 -3.45 -20.86 -12.01
N ASN A 30 -4.57 -21.19 -11.34
CA ASN A 30 -5.25 -22.46 -11.64
C ASN A 30 -5.75 -22.50 -13.11
N GLU A 31 -5.69 -21.37 -13.83
CA GLU A 31 -5.77 -21.33 -15.30
C GLU A 31 -4.43 -21.16 -16.01
N ALA A 32 -3.34 -20.94 -15.28
CA ALA A 32 -1.97 -20.95 -15.80
C ALA A 32 -1.21 -22.10 -15.13
N TYR A 33 -1.48 -23.29 -15.65
CA TYR A 33 -0.78 -24.52 -15.36
C TYR A 33 0.72 -24.28 -15.11
N THR A 34 1.21 -24.66 -13.92
CA THR A 34 2.60 -25.06 -13.77
C THR A 34 2.84 -26.28 -14.66
N LEU A 35 3.43 -26.06 -15.82
CA LEU A 35 4.11 -27.07 -16.60
C LEU A 35 5.56 -26.64 -16.68
N GLY A 36 6.47 -27.53 -16.27
CA GLY A 36 7.90 -27.31 -16.36
C GLY A 36 8.28 -26.72 -17.73
N ASN A 37 9.06 -25.64 -17.73
CA ASN A 37 9.61 -24.99 -18.93
C ASN A 37 8.61 -24.62 -20.05
N GLY A 38 7.30 -24.52 -19.77
CA GLY A 38 6.27 -24.17 -20.76
C GLY A 38 5.93 -22.68 -20.75
N LYS A 39 5.97 -22.02 -21.91
CA LYS A 39 5.48 -20.64 -22.09
C LYS A 39 4.03 -20.52 -21.60
N LEU A 40 3.74 -19.50 -20.79
CA LEU A 40 2.38 -19.11 -20.43
C LEU A 40 1.60 -18.81 -21.73
N GLY A 41 0.43 -19.44 -21.91
CA GLY A 41 -0.48 -19.22 -23.06
C GLY A 41 -1.21 -17.88 -22.96
N VAL A 42 -0.45 -16.80 -22.78
CA VAL A 42 -0.92 -15.44 -22.57
C VAL A 42 -0.44 -14.57 -23.75
N SER A 43 -1.34 -13.76 -24.30
CA SER A 43 -1.05 -12.75 -25.32
C SER A 43 -1.60 -11.38 -24.91
N ASP A 44 -1.26 -10.35 -25.68
CA ASP A 44 -1.81 -8.99 -25.53
C ASP A 44 -1.69 -8.43 -24.11
N TYR A 45 -0.59 -8.78 -23.43
CA TYR A 45 -0.34 -8.35 -22.06
C TYR A 45 -0.01 -6.87 -22.03
N THR A 46 -0.73 -6.11 -21.22
CA THR A 46 -0.40 -4.73 -20.88
C THR A 46 -0.61 -4.50 -19.38
N ARG A 47 0.18 -3.58 -18.81
CA ARG A 47 -0.05 -3.03 -17.48
C ARG A 47 0.18 -1.53 -17.50
N SER A 48 -0.61 -0.79 -16.74
CA SER A 48 -0.52 0.67 -16.65
C SER A 48 -0.92 1.13 -15.26
N LEU A 49 -0.30 2.22 -14.81
CA LEU A 49 -0.77 3.02 -13.68
C LEU A 49 -1.22 4.36 -14.25
N ASP A 50 -2.50 4.66 -14.12
CA ASP A 50 -3.05 5.95 -14.54
C ASP A 50 -2.89 6.96 -13.40
N LEU A 51 -1.99 7.94 -13.59
CA LEU A 51 -1.71 8.99 -12.59
C LEU A 51 -2.84 10.02 -12.47
N GLY A 52 -3.81 10.06 -13.38
CA GLY A 52 -4.99 10.91 -13.25
C GLY A 52 -6.06 10.31 -12.34
N THR A 53 -6.13 8.97 -12.27
CA THR A 53 -7.15 8.26 -11.49
C THR A 53 -6.60 7.49 -10.30
N GLY A 54 -5.29 7.21 -10.25
CA GLY A 54 -4.67 6.40 -9.20
C GLY A 54 -4.93 4.90 -9.34
N ILE A 55 -5.41 4.46 -10.52
CA ILE A 55 -5.82 3.07 -10.77
C ILE A 55 -4.72 2.35 -11.56
N HIS A 56 -4.31 1.20 -11.04
CA HIS A 56 -3.47 0.25 -11.76
C HIS A 56 -4.33 -0.76 -12.52
N THR A 57 -4.11 -0.89 -13.82
CA THR A 57 -4.83 -1.83 -14.68
C THR A 57 -3.86 -2.83 -15.31
N THR A 58 -4.24 -4.10 -15.37
CA THR A 58 -3.56 -5.11 -16.18
C THR A 58 -4.56 -5.74 -17.12
N THR A 59 -4.20 -5.91 -18.40
CA THR A 59 -5.00 -6.65 -19.36
C THR A 59 -4.18 -7.75 -20.01
N TYR A 60 -4.83 -8.86 -20.32
CA TYR A 60 -4.20 -9.97 -21.03
C TYR A 60 -5.26 -10.88 -21.66
N SER A 61 -4.86 -11.64 -22.68
CA SER A 61 -5.70 -12.63 -23.34
C SER A 61 -5.21 -14.04 -23.04
N THR A 62 -6.13 -14.98 -22.89
CA THR A 62 -5.85 -16.42 -22.89
C THR A 62 -6.69 -17.11 -23.95
N GLY A 63 -6.49 -18.41 -24.16
CA GLY A 63 -7.36 -19.20 -25.04
C GLY A 63 -8.85 -19.21 -24.64
N LYS A 64 -9.20 -18.71 -23.44
CA LYS A 64 -10.59 -18.65 -22.94
C LYS A 64 -11.25 -17.29 -23.10
N GLY A 65 -10.48 -16.20 -23.18
CA GLY A 65 -11.02 -14.84 -23.24
C GLY A 65 -10.01 -13.77 -22.86
N LYS A 66 -10.46 -12.52 -22.88
CA LYS A 66 -9.69 -11.36 -22.40
C LYS A 66 -10.02 -11.09 -20.93
N TYR A 67 -8.99 -10.77 -20.16
CA TYR A 67 -9.07 -10.50 -18.73
C TYR A 67 -8.58 -9.08 -18.46
N THR A 68 -9.16 -8.44 -17.45
CA THR A 68 -8.80 -7.11 -17.00
C THR A 68 -8.86 -7.07 -15.48
N THR A 69 -7.79 -6.61 -14.85
CA THR A 69 -7.73 -6.40 -13.41
C THR A 69 -7.48 -4.94 -13.11
N ASP A 70 -8.35 -4.31 -12.33
CA ASP A 70 -8.12 -2.98 -11.79
C ASP A 70 -7.83 -3.05 -10.30
N VAL A 71 -6.84 -2.28 -9.84
CA VAL A 71 -6.41 -2.22 -8.45
C VAL A 71 -6.27 -0.76 -8.03
N TYR A 72 -6.88 -0.42 -6.90
CA TYR A 72 -6.77 0.90 -6.29
C TYR A 72 -7.03 0.84 -4.78
N CYS A 73 -6.51 1.80 -4.03
CA CYS A 73 -6.75 1.94 -2.60
C CYS A 73 -7.56 3.20 -2.32
N SER A 74 -8.83 3.02 -1.96
CA SER A 74 -9.78 4.11 -1.74
C SER A 74 -9.54 4.72 -0.37
N TYR A 75 -9.12 5.99 -0.33
CA TYR A 75 -9.06 6.75 0.90
C TYR A 75 -10.45 6.95 1.53
N PRO A 76 -11.51 7.34 0.81
CA PRO A 76 -12.85 7.45 1.41
C PRO A 76 -13.34 6.15 2.05
N ALA A 77 -13.11 5.00 1.42
CA ALA A 77 -13.57 3.70 1.93
C ALA A 77 -12.58 3.00 2.88
N GLN A 78 -11.35 3.51 3.01
CA GLN A 78 -10.25 2.93 3.81
C GLN A 78 -9.92 1.45 3.47
N VAL A 79 -10.11 1.05 2.20
CA VAL A 79 -9.84 -0.31 1.71
C VAL A 79 -9.18 -0.27 0.34
N CYS A 80 -8.46 -1.33 -0.02
CA CYS A 80 -8.04 -1.58 -1.40
C CYS A 80 -9.02 -2.50 -2.12
N ILE A 81 -9.23 -2.23 -3.40
CA ILE A 81 -10.14 -2.95 -4.27
C ILE A 81 -9.31 -3.65 -5.35
N TYR A 82 -9.59 -4.92 -5.57
CA TYR A 82 -9.14 -5.69 -6.72
C TYR A 82 -10.36 -6.13 -7.52
N LYS A 83 -10.49 -5.62 -8.73
CA LYS A 83 -11.61 -5.92 -9.63
C LYS A 83 -11.11 -6.75 -10.80
N LEU A 84 -11.53 -8.00 -10.86
CA LEU A 84 -11.29 -8.90 -11.99
C LEU A 84 -12.52 -8.92 -12.89
N ASN A 85 -12.31 -8.66 -14.18
CA ASN A 85 -13.30 -8.80 -15.24
C ASN A 85 -12.76 -9.74 -16.33
N SER A 86 -13.64 -10.47 -16.98
CA SER A 86 -13.33 -11.31 -18.12
C SER A 86 -14.43 -11.25 -19.18
N THR A 87 -14.08 -11.43 -20.45
CA THR A 87 -15.06 -11.64 -21.53
C THR A 87 -15.66 -13.05 -21.52
N ALA A 88 -15.14 -13.94 -20.68
CA ALA A 88 -15.65 -15.28 -20.45
C ALA A 88 -16.04 -15.48 -18.99
N THR A 89 -16.64 -16.63 -18.68
CA THR A 89 -16.90 -17.03 -17.29
C THR A 89 -15.57 -17.25 -16.56
N LEU A 90 -15.46 -16.69 -15.36
CA LEU A 90 -14.31 -16.89 -14.50
C LEU A 90 -14.23 -18.35 -14.05
N SER A 91 -13.01 -18.86 -13.94
CA SER A 91 -12.76 -20.17 -13.35
C SER A 91 -12.68 -20.10 -11.82
N LYS A 92 -12.17 -21.17 -11.22
CA LYS A 92 -11.88 -21.22 -9.78
C LYS A 92 -10.82 -20.16 -9.43
N VAL A 93 -11.16 -19.26 -8.52
CA VAL A 93 -10.21 -18.30 -7.92
C VAL A 93 -9.96 -18.76 -6.49
N THR A 94 -8.71 -18.74 -6.04
CA THR A 94 -8.39 -19.02 -4.63
C THR A 94 -7.81 -17.75 -4.01
N ILE A 95 -8.42 -17.30 -2.92
CA ILE A 95 -7.97 -16.15 -2.14
C ILE A 95 -7.32 -16.68 -0.87
N TYR A 96 -6.08 -16.29 -0.63
CA TYR A 96 -5.34 -16.66 0.56
C TYR A 96 -4.18 -15.70 0.81
N PHE A 97 -3.75 -15.68 2.07
CA PHE A 97 -2.51 -15.03 2.48
C PHE A 97 -1.43 -16.11 2.52
N ASP A 98 -0.40 -15.96 1.68
CA ASP A 98 0.72 -16.89 1.61
C ASP A 98 1.81 -16.51 2.60
N GLN A 99 2.70 -17.48 2.89
CA GLN A 99 3.90 -17.39 3.72
C GLN A 99 4.38 -15.96 3.93
N LEU A 100 4.07 -15.44 5.10
CA LEU A 100 4.69 -14.23 5.61
C LEU A 100 6.16 -14.51 5.85
N VAL A 101 6.99 -13.47 5.80
CA VAL A 101 8.40 -13.55 6.20
C VAL A 101 8.55 -13.82 7.72
N GLU A 102 7.43 -13.92 8.43
CA GLU A 102 7.33 -14.19 9.85
C GLU A 102 7.27 -15.69 10.16
N GLU A 103 7.77 -16.04 11.36
CA GLU A 103 7.57 -17.36 11.94
C GLU A 103 6.08 -17.69 12.00
N SER A 104 5.72 -18.93 11.66
CA SER A 104 4.32 -19.38 11.65
C SER A 104 3.64 -19.35 13.02
N SER A 105 4.40 -19.19 14.10
CA SER A 105 3.90 -18.97 15.47
C SER A 105 3.27 -17.59 15.65
N LEU A 106 3.68 -16.60 14.87
CA LEU A 106 3.30 -15.19 15.04
C LEU A 106 1.96 -14.83 14.37
N TRP A 107 1.38 -15.75 13.60
CA TRP A 107 0.20 -15.46 12.79
C TRP A 107 -0.69 -16.68 12.59
N ASN A 108 -1.95 -16.41 12.25
CA ASN A 108 -2.93 -17.40 11.90
C ASN A 108 -3.74 -16.95 10.68
N ALA A 109 -3.85 -17.83 9.68
CA ALA A 109 -4.71 -17.62 8.53
C ALA A 109 -6.01 -18.40 8.70
N THR A 110 -7.12 -17.71 8.52
CA THR A 110 -8.47 -18.25 8.63
C THR A 110 -9.31 -17.84 7.42
N CYS A 111 -10.46 -18.47 7.24
CA CYS A 111 -11.42 -18.06 6.23
C CYS A 111 -12.84 -18.32 6.71
N ASP A 112 -13.79 -17.76 5.99
CA ASP A 112 -15.22 -18.09 6.05
C ASP A 112 -15.79 -18.12 4.62
N SER A 113 -17.11 -18.09 4.48
CA SER A 113 -17.83 -18.18 3.23
C SER A 113 -17.54 -17.04 2.26
N ASP A 114 -17.14 -15.86 2.73
CA ASP A 114 -16.91 -14.67 1.90
C ASP A 114 -15.56 -14.00 2.12
N PHE A 115 -14.74 -14.42 3.08
CA PHE A 115 -13.40 -13.86 3.29
C PHE A 115 -12.30 -14.88 3.57
N ALA A 116 -11.08 -14.50 3.23
CA ALA A 116 -9.86 -14.99 3.88
C ALA A 116 -9.35 -13.90 4.83
N ARG A 117 -8.73 -14.29 5.94
CA ARG A 117 -8.23 -13.39 6.98
C ARG A 117 -6.87 -13.86 7.49
N LEU A 118 -5.99 -12.90 7.71
CA LEU A 118 -4.69 -13.11 8.33
C LEU A 118 -4.59 -12.20 9.56
N ARG A 119 -4.23 -12.79 10.70
CA ARG A 119 -4.09 -12.06 11.95
C ARG A 119 -2.84 -12.52 12.68
N GLY A 120 -2.13 -11.60 13.32
CA GLY A 120 -0.89 -11.95 14.00
C GLY A 120 -0.33 -10.84 14.88
N VAL A 121 0.91 -11.02 15.30
CA VAL A 121 1.70 -10.04 16.06
C VAL A 121 3.09 -9.86 15.48
N THR A 122 3.68 -8.69 15.67
CA THR A 122 4.98 -8.34 15.07
C THR A 122 6.19 -8.96 15.77
N GLN A 123 6.04 -9.35 17.04
CA GLN A 123 7.02 -10.09 17.82
C GLN A 123 6.35 -10.78 19.02
N GLU A 124 6.88 -11.93 19.44
CA GLU A 124 6.56 -12.52 20.75
C GLU A 124 7.14 -11.68 21.89
N GLY A 125 6.58 -11.82 23.09
CA GLY A 125 7.01 -11.04 24.25
C GLY A 125 8.15 -11.64 25.09
N PRO A 126 8.66 -10.90 26.09
CA PRO A 126 8.33 -9.51 26.44
C PRO A 126 9.32 -8.45 25.88
N PRO A 127 8.85 -7.28 25.39
CA PRO A 127 7.45 -6.91 25.21
C PRO A 127 6.84 -7.56 23.96
N ARG A 128 5.55 -7.92 24.01
CA ARG A 128 4.82 -8.41 22.84
C ARG A 128 4.66 -7.27 21.83
N GLY A 129 4.77 -7.58 20.54
CA GLY A 129 4.63 -6.61 19.44
C GLY A 129 3.23 -6.05 19.24
N MET A 130 3.06 -5.30 18.14
CA MET A 130 1.76 -4.81 17.69
C MET A 130 0.93 -5.97 17.14
N THR A 131 -0.37 -5.97 17.40
CA THR A 131 -1.35 -6.84 16.75
C THR A 131 -1.69 -6.29 15.38
N TYR A 132 -1.77 -7.16 14.37
CA TYR A 132 -2.25 -6.79 13.03
C TYR A 132 -3.35 -7.74 12.56
N ASP A 133 -4.20 -7.20 11.70
CA ASP A 133 -5.33 -7.92 11.10
C ASP A 133 -5.52 -7.49 9.65
N THR A 134 -5.82 -8.44 8.77
CA THR A 134 -6.06 -8.19 7.35
C THR A 134 -7.14 -9.14 6.84
N ILE A 135 -8.14 -8.59 6.16
CA ILE A 135 -9.27 -9.33 5.59
C ILE A 135 -9.33 -9.06 4.09
N ALA A 136 -9.38 -10.13 3.29
CA ALA A 136 -9.70 -10.09 1.87
C ALA A 136 -11.08 -10.72 1.64
N ARG A 137 -12.08 -9.89 1.36
CA ARG A 137 -13.49 -10.28 1.20
C ARG A 137 -13.91 -10.29 -0.27
N SER A 138 -14.59 -11.34 -0.68
CA SER A 138 -15.02 -11.62 -2.05
C SER A 138 -16.49 -11.26 -2.27
N SER A 139 -16.81 -10.64 -3.40
CA SER A 139 -18.20 -10.39 -3.81
C SER A 139 -18.98 -11.66 -4.17
N ILE A 140 -18.28 -12.78 -4.36
CA ILE A 140 -18.87 -14.09 -4.62
C ILE A 140 -18.52 -14.99 -3.44
N PRO A 141 -19.50 -15.61 -2.76
CA PRO A 141 -19.21 -16.58 -1.72
C PRO A 141 -18.42 -17.78 -2.26
N GLY A 142 -17.55 -18.33 -1.44
CA GLY A 142 -16.76 -19.51 -1.73
C GLY A 142 -16.87 -20.57 -0.65
N ARG A 143 -15.94 -21.53 -0.73
CA ARG A 143 -15.75 -22.58 0.26
C ARG A 143 -14.45 -22.35 1.00
N CYS A 144 -14.55 -22.09 2.31
CA CYS A 144 -13.39 -22.03 3.18
C CYS A 144 -12.80 -23.43 3.41
N ASP A 145 -11.49 -23.55 3.24
CA ASP A 145 -10.70 -24.64 3.78
C ASP A 145 -10.07 -24.16 5.11
N SER A 146 -10.74 -24.47 6.22
CA SER A 146 -10.33 -24.05 7.56
C SER A 146 -8.98 -24.64 8.00
N SER A 147 -8.50 -25.71 7.34
CA SER A 147 -7.18 -26.28 7.64
C SER A 147 -6.03 -25.45 7.06
N THR A 148 -6.31 -24.63 6.04
CA THR A 148 -5.31 -23.83 5.33
C THR A 148 -5.60 -22.34 5.32
N GLY A 149 -6.79 -21.91 5.79
CA GLY A 149 -7.24 -20.52 5.72
C GLY A 149 -7.51 -20.03 4.29
N LYS A 150 -7.65 -20.96 3.33
CA LYS A 150 -7.82 -20.63 1.90
C LYS A 150 -9.30 -20.58 1.54
N LEU A 151 -9.71 -19.51 0.87
CA LEU A 151 -11.05 -19.34 0.35
C LEU A 151 -11.09 -19.70 -1.14
N ALA A 152 -11.80 -20.77 -1.48
CA ALA A 152 -12.00 -21.20 -2.87
C ALA A 152 -13.31 -20.65 -3.45
N ILE A 153 -13.21 -19.70 -4.39
CA ILE A 153 -14.34 -19.12 -5.10
C ILE A 153 -14.63 -19.93 -6.37
N ASN A 154 -15.89 -20.33 -6.54
CA ASN A 154 -16.37 -20.95 -7.77
C ASN A 154 -17.14 -19.91 -8.60
N ALA A 155 -16.42 -19.16 -9.44
CA ALA A 155 -16.99 -18.07 -10.23
C ALA A 155 -17.51 -18.49 -11.62
N ARG A 156 -17.82 -19.78 -11.82
CA ARG A 156 -18.21 -20.35 -13.14
C ARG A 156 -19.43 -19.70 -13.80
N ASN A 157 -20.24 -18.96 -13.05
CA ASN A 157 -21.42 -18.25 -13.55
C ASN A 157 -21.24 -16.72 -13.54
N SER A 158 -20.01 -16.23 -13.37
CA SER A 158 -19.71 -14.81 -13.26
C SER A 158 -18.54 -14.43 -14.16
N SER A 159 -18.67 -13.32 -14.87
CA SER A 159 -17.59 -12.71 -15.66
C SER A 159 -16.80 -11.67 -14.86
N SER A 160 -17.16 -11.47 -13.59
CA SER A 160 -16.59 -10.43 -12.75
C SER A 160 -16.49 -10.88 -11.29
N LEU A 161 -15.43 -10.47 -10.62
CA LEU A 161 -15.16 -10.71 -9.21
C LEU A 161 -14.56 -9.43 -8.60
N THR A 162 -15.12 -8.97 -7.48
CA THR A 162 -14.55 -7.87 -6.69
C THR A 162 -14.01 -8.43 -5.39
N ILE A 163 -12.78 -8.08 -5.05
CA ILE A 163 -12.17 -8.39 -3.75
C ILE A 163 -11.91 -7.06 -3.04
N VAL A 164 -12.42 -6.95 -1.82
CA VAL A 164 -12.21 -5.83 -0.91
C VAL A 164 -11.18 -6.25 0.13
N ILE A 165 -10.11 -5.47 0.27
CA ILE A 165 -9.00 -5.81 1.16
C ILE A 165 -8.82 -4.66 2.16
N GLY A 166 -8.92 -4.98 3.44
CA GLY A 166 -8.72 -4.02 4.52
C GLY A 166 -7.71 -4.56 5.52
N ALA A 167 -6.98 -3.66 6.18
CA ALA A 167 -6.03 -4.01 7.21
C ALA A 167 -5.94 -2.95 8.31
N GLY A 168 -5.42 -3.37 9.46
CA GLY A 168 -5.23 -2.51 10.62
C GLY A 168 -4.23 -3.10 11.60
N THR A 169 -3.76 -2.25 12.50
CA THR A 169 -2.94 -2.63 13.65
C THR A 169 -3.52 -2.03 14.92
N ASP A 170 -3.10 -2.52 16.08
CA ASP A 170 -3.38 -1.89 17.37
C ASP A 170 -2.44 -0.72 17.70
N PHE A 171 -1.61 -0.24 16.76
CA PHE A 171 -0.72 0.91 17.00
C PHE A 171 -1.51 2.15 17.48
N ASP A 172 -0.95 2.99 18.35
CA ASP A 172 -1.56 4.27 18.70
C ASP A 172 -0.46 5.23 19.15
N GLY A 173 -0.11 6.18 18.28
CA GLY A 173 0.90 7.21 18.56
C GLY A 173 0.61 8.01 19.83
N THR A 174 -0.67 8.21 20.16
CA THR A 174 -1.06 8.97 21.36
C THR A 174 -0.76 8.24 22.67
N LYS A 175 -0.42 6.94 22.60
CA LYS A 175 -0.05 6.09 23.75
C LYS A 175 1.46 5.96 23.91
N GLY A 176 2.23 6.86 23.30
CA GLY A 176 3.68 6.94 23.39
C GLY A 176 4.22 7.77 24.56
N THR A 177 3.49 7.90 25.67
CA THR A 177 3.85 8.78 26.82
C THR A 177 4.08 7.99 28.11
N ALA A 178 4.69 8.63 29.12
CA ALA A 178 4.91 8.01 30.44
C ALA A 178 3.60 7.56 31.11
N ALA A 179 2.52 8.30 30.91
CA ALA A 179 1.20 7.97 31.46
C ALA A 179 0.61 6.66 30.92
N THR A 180 1.09 6.21 29.76
CA THR A 180 0.65 5.00 29.07
C THR A 180 1.77 3.97 28.95
N ASP A 181 2.80 4.09 29.80
CA ASP A 181 4.00 3.26 29.83
C ASP A 181 4.63 3.05 28.43
N TYR A 182 4.57 4.10 27.60
CA TYR A 182 5.14 4.10 26.26
C TYR A 182 4.70 2.92 25.39
N THR A 183 3.48 2.44 25.57
CA THR A 183 2.98 1.22 24.92
C THR A 183 2.82 1.37 23.41
N PHE A 184 2.44 2.56 22.93
CA PHE A 184 2.01 2.78 21.55
C PHE A 184 0.88 1.83 21.09
N LYS A 185 0.05 1.34 22.04
CA LYS A 185 -1.03 0.39 21.77
C LYS A 185 -2.39 0.96 22.12
N GLY A 186 -3.28 0.93 21.15
CA GLY A 186 -4.70 1.20 21.26
C GLY A 186 -5.52 -0.09 21.23
N GLU A 187 -6.69 0.00 20.61
CA GLU A 187 -7.66 -1.09 20.52
C GLU A 187 -7.24 -2.17 19.52
N ASP A 188 -7.78 -3.37 19.72
CA ASP A 188 -7.60 -4.48 18.79
C ASP A 188 -8.19 -4.16 17.40
N PRO A 189 -7.45 -4.35 16.30
CA PRO A 189 -7.90 -3.94 14.97
C PRO A 189 -9.03 -4.81 14.39
N ALA A 190 -9.40 -5.95 15.01
CA ALA A 190 -10.38 -6.90 14.47
C ALA A 190 -11.68 -6.25 14.01
N GLU A 191 -12.34 -5.53 14.93
CA GLU A 191 -13.68 -4.98 14.67
C GLU A 191 -13.62 -3.86 13.63
N TYR A 192 -12.56 -3.06 13.65
CA TYR A 192 -12.32 -2.03 12.66
C TYR A 192 -12.16 -2.61 11.25
N VAL A 193 -11.29 -3.62 11.08
CA VAL A 193 -11.03 -4.26 9.78
C VAL A 193 -12.26 -4.99 9.25
N GLU A 194 -13.01 -5.67 10.12
CA GLU A 194 -14.29 -6.30 9.77
C GLU A 194 -15.30 -5.26 9.26
N LYS A 195 -15.44 -4.14 9.98
CA LYS A 195 -16.38 -3.07 9.64
C LYS A 195 -16.08 -2.41 8.30
N ILE A 196 -14.82 -2.00 8.05
CA ILE A 196 -14.48 -1.30 6.79
C ILE A 196 -14.64 -2.22 5.57
N THR A 197 -14.26 -3.50 5.70
CA THR A 197 -14.33 -4.44 4.57
C THR A 197 -15.75 -4.87 4.26
N SER A 198 -16.58 -5.14 5.28
CA SER A 198 -18.01 -5.46 5.10
C SER A 198 -18.79 -4.26 4.55
N SER A 199 -18.54 -3.05 5.08
CA SER A 199 -19.18 -1.82 4.62
C SER A 199 -18.84 -1.52 3.16
N ALA A 200 -17.57 -1.66 2.77
CA ALA A 200 -17.17 -1.46 1.38
C ALA A 200 -17.78 -2.52 0.45
N LEU A 201 -17.77 -3.82 0.81
CA LEU A 201 -18.34 -4.86 -0.04
C LEU A 201 -19.87 -4.74 -0.22
N SER A 202 -20.57 -4.12 0.74
CA SER A 202 -22.01 -3.83 0.61
C SER A 202 -22.34 -2.78 -0.47
N GLN A 203 -21.35 -2.03 -0.94
CA GLN A 203 -21.49 -1.03 -2.00
C GLN A 203 -21.14 -1.62 -3.37
N SER A 204 -21.66 -1.03 -4.44
CA SER A 204 -21.23 -1.42 -5.78
C SER A 204 -19.78 -0.97 -6.04
N GLU A 205 -19.00 -1.78 -6.75
CA GLU A 205 -17.63 -1.41 -7.12
C GLU A 205 -17.57 -0.12 -7.93
N SER A 206 -18.59 0.16 -8.75
CA SER A 206 -18.71 1.42 -9.49
C SER A 206 -18.82 2.65 -8.57
N LYS A 207 -19.51 2.53 -7.43
CA LYS A 207 -19.64 3.61 -6.44
C LYS A 207 -18.31 3.85 -5.76
N LEU A 208 -17.67 2.78 -5.27
CA LEU A 208 -16.34 2.85 -4.64
C LEU A 208 -15.29 3.46 -5.56
N ARG A 209 -15.31 3.09 -6.85
CA ARG A 209 -14.41 3.65 -7.87
C ARG A 209 -14.66 5.14 -8.09
N THR A 210 -15.92 5.54 -8.20
CA THR A 210 -16.27 6.94 -8.43
C THR A 210 -15.81 7.81 -7.25
N GLU A 211 -16.10 7.38 -6.02
CA GLU A 211 -15.67 8.08 -4.81
C GLU A 211 -14.14 8.14 -4.68
N HIS A 212 -13.43 7.06 -5.07
CA HIS A 212 -11.98 7.05 -5.12
C HIS A 212 -11.42 8.05 -6.15
N ILE A 213 -11.95 8.06 -7.37
CA ILE A 213 -11.49 8.95 -8.44
C ILE A 213 -11.76 10.41 -8.06
N GLU A 214 -12.93 10.72 -7.50
CA GLU A 214 -13.27 12.09 -7.06
C GLU A 214 -12.27 12.59 -6.00
N ASP A 215 -12.00 11.77 -4.98
CA ASP A 215 -11.00 12.07 -3.95
C ASP A 215 -9.58 12.24 -4.52
N TYR A 216 -9.12 11.27 -5.31
CA TYR A 216 -7.75 11.23 -5.81
C TYR A 216 -7.49 12.33 -6.86
N SER A 217 -8.38 12.46 -7.84
CA SER A 217 -8.24 13.45 -8.91
C SER A 217 -8.40 14.88 -8.40
N GLY A 218 -9.18 15.11 -7.34
CA GLY A 218 -9.26 16.41 -6.65
C GLY A 218 -7.90 16.88 -6.13
N LEU A 219 -7.07 15.96 -5.61
CA LEU A 219 -5.71 16.26 -5.17
C LEU A 219 -4.74 16.38 -6.35
N MET A 220 -4.79 15.42 -7.29
CA MET A 220 -3.85 15.39 -8.41
C MET A 220 -3.99 16.63 -9.32
N SER A 221 -5.23 17.07 -9.57
CA SER A 221 -5.54 18.22 -10.43
C SER A 221 -5.19 19.58 -9.82
N ALA A 222 -4.76 19.64 -8.54
CA ALA A 222 -4.37 20.89 -7.88
C ALA A 222 -3.19 21.62 -8.55
N PHE A 223 -2.42 20.91 -9.38
CA PHE A 223 -1.35 21.49 -10.19
C PHE A 223 -1.24 20.72 -11.52
N THR A 224 -0.88 21.41 -12.59
CA THR A 224 -0.63 20.81 -13.90
C THR A 224 0.68 21.35 -14.45
N LEU A 225 1.63 20.45 -14.73
CA LEU A 225 2.82 20.76 -15.51
C LEU A 225 2.52 20.45 -16.98
N ASP A 226 2.41 21.48 -17.81
CA ASP A 226 2.17 21.32 -19.24
C ASP A 226 3.50 21.43 -20.00
N LEU A 227 3.95 20.30 -20.55
CA LEU A 227 5.17 20.19 -21.35
C LEU A 227 4.83 19.53 -22.69
N PRO A 228 5.45 19.96 -23.80
CA PRO A 228 5.15 19.42 -25.11
C PRO A 228 5.69 18.00 -25.29
N ASP A 229 4.98 17.17 -26.06
CA ASP A 229 5.50 15.86 -26.49
C ASP A 229 6.22 16.00 -27.85
N THR A 230 7.44 16.54 -27.83
CA THR A 230 8.22 16.81 -29.05
C THR A 230 8.79 15.56 -29.71
N GLN A 231 8.77 14.41 -29.02
CA GLN A 231 9.35 13.15 -29.47
C GLN A 231 8.29 12.08 -29.78
N ASP A 232 7.00 12.40 -29.68
CA ASP A 232 5.89 11.44 -29.83
C ASP A 232 6.04 10.26 -28.85
N SER A 233 6.44 10.58 -27.61
CA SER A 233 6.71 9.64 -26.53
C SER A 233 5.43 9.05 -25.94
N ASN A 234 4.27 9.73 -26.10
CA ASN A 234 2.98 9.22 -25.65
C ASN A 234 2.66 7.84 -26.26
N GLY A 235 2.23 6.90 -25.43
CA GLY A 235 1.95 5.52 -25.83
C GLY A 235 3.18 4.61 -25.95
N THR A 236 4.40 5.15 -25.80
CA THR A 236 5.61 4.35 -25.69
C THR A 236 5.73 3.73 -24.29
N GLU A 237 6.23 2.50 -24.21
CA GLU A 237 6.45 1.83 -22.92
C GLU A 237 7.44 2.61 -22.06
N LEU A 238 7.08 2.88 -20.79
CA LEU A 238 7.90 3.66 -19.86
C LEU A 238 9.34 3.13 -19.73
N SER A 239 9.53 1.82 -19.75
CA SER A 239 10.86 1.20 -19.68
C SER A 239 11.75 1.60 -20.86
N THR A 240 11.16 1.75 -22.04
CA THR A 240 11.84 2.22 -23.26
C THR A 240 12.18 3.69 -23.15
N LEU A 241 11.25 4.52 -22.67
CA LEU A 241 11.50 5.95 -22.44
C LEU A 241 12.66 6.17 -21.46
N ILE A 242 12.66 5.48 -20.32
CA ILE A 242 13.73 5.55 -19.32
C ILE A 242 15.07 5.08 -19.91
N THR A 243 15.07 3.98 -20.68
CA THR A 243 16.29 3.44 -21.29
C THR A 243 16.89 4.41 -22.31
N ASN A 244 16.04 5.14 -23.04
CA ASN A 244 16.47 6.07 -24.07
C ASN A 244 16.81 7.47 -23.54
N TYR A 245 16.36 7.79 -22.32
CA TYR A 245 16.57 9.10 -21.72
C TYR A 245 18.06 9.39 -21.52
N ASN A 246 18.48 10.60 -21.92
CA ASN A 246 19.86 11.05 -21.77
C ASN A 246 19.89 12.47 -21.21
N ALA A 247 20.21 12.57 -19.93
CA ALA A 247 20.29 13.84 -19.20
C ALA A 247 21.35 14.82 -19.73
N ASN A 248 22.28 14.38 -20.60
CA ASN A 248 23.27 15.25 -21.23
C ASN A 248 22.79 15.86 -22.56
N LYS A 249 21.63 15.44 -23.08
CA LYS A 249 21.01 16.07 -24.26
C LYS A 249 20.15 17.24 -23.81
N THR A 250 20.35 18.40 -24.45
CA THR A 250 19.59 19.62 -24.16
C THR A 250 18.10 19.48 -24.40
N ASP A 251 17.71 18.63 -25.36
CA ASP A 251 16.32 18.48 -25.78
C ASP A 251 15.53 17.51 -24.87
N GLY A 252 16.22 16.79 -23.97
CA GLY A 252 15.62 15.94 -22.95
C GLY A 252 14.61 14.92 -23.49
N ASP A 253 13.56 14.66 -22.71
CA ASP A 253 12.26 14.12 -23.13
C ASP A 253 11.20 14.76 -22.23
N PRO A 254 10.57 15.88 -22.68
CA PRO A 254 9.68 16.63 -21.82
C PRO A 254 8.42 15.85 -21.40
N TYR A 255 8.02 14.83 -22.17
CA TYR A 255 6.93 13.93 -21.79
C TYR A 255 7.32 13.07 -20.59
N LEU A 256 8.52 12.46 -20.62
CA LEU A 256 9.03 11.66 -19.51
C LEU A 256 9.30 12.53 -18.26
N GLU A 257 9.81 13.75 -18.45
CA GLU A 257 10.08 14.69 -17.37
C GLU A 257 8.78 15.13 -16.66
N LYS A 258 7.73 15.44 -17.44
CA LYS A 258 6.37 15.65 -16.90
C LYS A 258 5.87 14.43 -16.15
N LEU A 259 6.03 13.24 -16.72
CA LEU A 259 5.55 12.00 -16.10
C LEU A 259 6.24 11.74 -14.77
N LEU A 260 7.55 11.99 -14.66
CA LEU A 260 8.30 11.85 -13.42
C LEU A 260 7.85 12.88 -12.37
N PHE A 261 7.56 14.12 -12.79
CA PHE A 261 7.00 15.15 -11.92
C PHE A 261 5.62 14.74 -11.37
N ASP A 262 4.71 14.29 -12.24
CA ASP A 262 3.39 13.82 -11.85
C ASP A 262 3.47 12.58 -10.95
N TYR A 263 4.45 11.70 -11.20
CA TYR A 263 4.67 10.51 -10.37
C TYR A 263 5.11 10.88 -8.94
N GLY A 264 5.96 11.90 -8.77
CA GLY A 264 6.31 12.40 -7.44
C GLY A 264 5.08 12.87 -6.64
N ARG A 265 4.15 13.58 -7.31
CA ARG A 265 2.88 14.00 -6.70
C ARG A 265 1.96 12.82 -6.40
N HIS A 266 1.85 11.86 -7.31
CA HIS A 266 1.13 10.60 -7.07
C HIS A 266 1.65 9.86 -5.83
N LEU A 267 2.97 9.73 -5.68
CA LEU A 267 3.59 9.06 -4.55
C LEU A 267 3.27 9.78 -3.24
N PHE A 268 3.33 11.12 -3.22
CA PHE A 268 3.02 11.89 -2.02
C PHE A 268 1.54 11.78 -1.62
N ILE A 269 0.61 11.92 -2.58
CA ILE A 269 -0.83 11.69 -2.36
C ILE A 269 -1.08 10.31 -1.78
N SER A 270 -0.40 9.29 -2.30
CA SER A 270 -0.63 7.89 -1.93
C SER A 270 0.02 7.50 -0.59
N SER A 271 0.87 8.35 -0.01
CA SER A 271 1.64 8.03 1.20
C SER A 271 1.47 9.00 2.38
N SER A 272 0.93 10.21 2.18
CA SER A 272 0.85 11.25 3.21
C SER A 272 -0.56 11.81 3.43
N ARG A 273 -1.58 10.94 3.48
CA ARG A 273 -2.96 11.39 3.72
C ARG A 273 -3.16 11.80 5.18
N ALA A 274 -4.13 12.68 5.47
CA ALA A 274 -4.34 13.26 6.81
C ALA A 274 -4.39 12.27 8.00
N ASN A 275 -4.85 11.03 7.76
CA ASN A 275 -4.94 9.96 8.78
C ASN A 275 -3.89 8.85 8.56
N SER A 276 -2.72 9.17 8.00
CA SER A 276 -1.58 8.26 7.86
C SER A 276 -0.42 8.69 8.75
N LEU A 277 0.55 7.79 8.89
CA LEU A 277 1.89 8.19 9.32
C LEU A 277 2.56 9.04 8.23
N PRO A 278 3.62 9.81 8.58
CA PRO A 278 4.43 10.48 7.57
C PRO A 278 5.00 9.47 6.56
N PRO A 279 5.26 9.87 5.30
CA PRO A 279 5.96 9.03 4.34
C PRO A 279 7.42 8.82 4.80
N ASN A 280 7.82 7.57 4.91
CA ASN A 280 9.18 7.19 5.33
C ASN A 280 10.16 7.18 4.14
N LEU A 281 11.37 6.63 4.31
CA LEU A 281 12.36 6.49 3.22
C LEU A 281 11.85 5.77 1.96
N GLN A 282 10.77 4.99 2.06
CA GLN A 282 10.14 4.27 0.95
C GLN A 282 8.66 4.68 0.77
N GLY A 283 8.27 5.85 1.30
CA GLY A 283 6.88 6.30 1.37
C GLY A 283 6.06 5.41 2.31
N VAL A 284 5.38 4.41 1.73
CA VAL A 284 4.67 3.34 2.45
C VAL A 284 4.93 1.95 1.84
N TRP A 285 5.78 1.85 0.82
CA TRP A 285 5.95 0.64 0.03
C TRP A 285 7.26 -0.04 0.37
N SER A 286 7.19 -1.23 0.96
CA SER A 286 8.38 -2.05 1.15
C SER A 286 8.08 -3.52 0.88
N PRO A 287 8.83 -4.19 -0.02
CA PRO A 287 8.68 -5.62 -0.25
C PRO A 287 9.37 -6.46 0.82
N THR A 288 10.16 -5.83 1.70
CA THR A 288 10.96 -6.51 2.72
C THR A 288 10.74 -5.85 4.08
N LYS A 289 10.37 -6.64 5.09
CA LYS A 289 10.64 -6.37 6.51
C LYS A 289 12.01 -5.67 6.68
N ASN A 290 13.10 -6.12 6.03
CA ASN A 290 14.47 -5.53 6.14
C ASN A 290 14.63 -4.41 5.14
N ALA A 291 13.91 -3.33 5.35
CA ALA A 291 14.12 -2.12 4.57
C ALA A 291 15.54 -1.59 4.80
N ALA A 292 16.21 -1.15 3.74
CA ALA A 292 17.48 -0.44 3.85
C ALA A 292 17.29 0.80 4.75
N TRP A 293 18.22 1.02 5.68
CA TRP A 293 18.11 2.04 6.74
C TRP A 293 16.76 1.99 7.45
N SER A 294 16.29 0.76 7.73
CA SER A 294 15.03 0.53 8.44
C SER A 294 13.78 1.06 7.76
N GLY A 295 13.85 1.68 6.57
CA GLY A 295 12.70 2.41 6.04
C GLY A 295 12.19 3.44 7.05
N ASP A 296 13.09 4.05 7.80
CA ASP A 296 12.77 4.93 8.93
C ASP A 296 12.47 6.37 8.46
N TYR A 297 12.51 7.30 9.42
CA TYR A 297 12.47 8.73 9.16
C TYR A 297 13.85 9.34 9.35
N HIS A 298 14.58 9.49 8.25
CA HIS A 298 15.90 10.08 8.25
C HIS A 298 15.83 11.62 8.16
N ALA A 299 16.15 12.31 9.26
CA ALA A 299 15.85 13.73 9.50
C ALA A 299 16.96 14.71 9.09
N ASN A 300 18.06 14.24 8.52
CA ASN A 300 19.18 15.09 8.10
C ASN A 300 19.10 15.50 6.61
N ILE A 301 18.16 14.93 5.83
CA ILE A 301 17.82 15.35 4.46
C ILE A 301 16.52 14.70 3.94
N ASN A 302 16.30 13.41 4.21
CA ASN A 302 15.32 12.60 3.47
C ASN A 302 13.87 12.96 3.82
N LEU A 303 13.53 13.06 5.11
CA LEU A 303 12.18 13.41 5.53
C LEU A 303 11.77 14.80 5.01
N GLN A 304 12.70 15.76 5.01
CA GLN A 304 12.44 17.09 4.46
C GLN A 304 12.24 17.02 2.93
N MET A 305 13.08 16.25 2.24
CA MET A 305 12.99 16.07 0.79
C MET A 305 11.64 15.47 0.37
N ASN A 306 11.07 14.55 1.16
CA ASN A 306 9.73 14.01 0.91
C ASN A 306 8.64 15.10 0.87
N LEU A 307 8.86 16.26 1.51
CA LEU A 307 7.87 17.34 1.63
C LEU A 307 8.10 18.51 0.66
N TRP A 308 9.28 18.64 0.05
CA TRP A 308 9.68 19.86 -0.68
C TRP A 308 8.70 20.27 -1.79
N GLY A 309 8.11 19.30 -2.50
CA GLY A 309 7.18 19.57 -3.59
C GLY A 309 5.73 19.81 -3.14
N ALA A 310 5.37 19.49 -1.90
CA ALA A 310 3.96 19.40 -1.50
C ALA A 310 3.25 20.76 -1.55
N GLU A 311 3.77 21.75 -0.82
CA GLU A 311 3.18 23.09 -0.74
C GLU A 311 3.14 23.78 -2.12
N ALA A 312 4.25 23.71 -2.86
CA ALA A 312 4.39 24.36 -4.16
C ALA A 312 3.48 23.76 -5.25
N THR A 313 2.96 22.55 -5.05
CA THR A 313 2.15 21.84 -6.04
C THR A 313 0.72 21.58 -5.56
N GLY A 314 0.23 22.38 -4.61
CA GLY A 314 -1.17 22.35 -4.16
C GLY A 314 -1.51 21.16 -3.25
N LEU A 315 -0.50 20.48 -2.69
CA LEU A 315 -0.66 19.34 -1.78
C LEU A 315 -0.34 19.70 -0.31
N GLY A 316 -0.35 20.99 0.03
CA GLY A 316 -0.01 21.49 1.37
C GLY A 316 -0.85 20.88 2.49
N GLU A 317 -2.15 20.63 2.26
CA GLU A 317 -3.02 19.99 3.26
C GLU A 317 -2.55 18.58 3.66
N LEU A 318 -1.75 17.92 2.81
CA LEU A 318 -1.20 16.58 3.08
C LEU A 318 0.06 16.64 3.97
N THR A 319 0.71 17.80 4.12
CA THR A 319 1.90 17.95 4.99
C THR A 319 1.52 17.96 6.47
N VAL A 320 0.26 18.30 6.78
CA VAL A 320 -0.28 18.36 8.15
C VAL A 320 -0.17 17.02 8.87
N ALA A 321 -0.30 15.88 8.16
CA ALA A 321 -0.10 14.55 8.75
C ALA A 321 1.31 14.42 9.37
N VAL A 322 2.32 15.01 8.74
CA VAL A 322 3.69 15.00 9.26
C VAL A 322 3.80 15.85 10.50
N PHE A 323 3.35 17.10 10.44
CA PHE A 323 3.39 18.02 11.59
C PHE A 323 2.64 17.47 12.81
N ASN A 324 1.46 16.90 12.61
CA ASN A 324 0.69 16.24 13.68
C ASN A 324 1.48 15.10 14.31
N TYR A 325 2.15 14.27 13.50
CA TYR A 325 2.95 13.18 14.02
C TYR A 325 4.16 13.68 14.82
N MET A 326 4.85 14.73 14.34
CA MET A 326 5.95 15.37 15.06
C MET A 326 5.50 15.89 16.42
N GLU A 327 4.41 16.65 16.45
CA GLU A 327 3.86 17.26 17.67
C GLU A 327 3.44 16.20 18.70
N GLN A 328 2.83 15.11 18.24
CA GLN A 328 2.31 14.07 19.13
C GLN A 328 3.39 13.10 19.63
N ASN A 329 4.46 12.88 18.86
CA ASN A 329 5.42 11.79 19.13
C ASN A 329 6.86 12.29 19.29
N TRP A 330 7.44 12.96 18.29
CA TRP A 330 8.84 13.36 18.35
C TRP A 330 9.09 14.54 19.28
N MET A 331 8.18 15.51 19.38
CA MET A 331 8.36 16.67 20.25
C MET A 331 8.37 16.30 21.75
N PRO A 332 7.41 15.52 22.28
CA PRO A 332 7.44 15.13 23.69
C PRO A 332 8.67 14.28 24.04
N ARG A 333 9.06 13.36 23.16
CA ARG A 333 10.25 12.51 23.34
C ARG A 333 11.56 13.25 23.15
N GLY A 334 11.57 14.23 22.27
CA GLY A 334 12.70 15.10 22.05
C GLY A 334 12.93 16.02 23.24
N ALA A 335 11.88 16.37 23.99
CA ALA A 335 12.00 17.10 25.25
C ALA A 335 12.68 16.23 26.33
N GLU A 336 12.29 14.95 26.45
CA GLU A 336 12.97 13.99 27.33
C GLU A 336 14.46 13.86 26.93
N THR A 337 14.76 13.80 25.63
CA THR A 337 16.13 13.71 25.12
C THR A 337 16.93 14.98 25.40
N ALA A 338 16.33 16.16 25.24
CA ALA A 338 16.96 17.44 25.51
C ALA A 338 17.36 17.59 26.99
N GLU A 339 16.48 17.18 27.90
CA GLU A 339 16.75 17.16 29.33
C GLU A 339 17.84 16.14 29.68
N LEU A 340 17.68 14.89 29.23
CA LEU A 340 18.56 13.77 29.62
C LEU A 340 19.98 13.90 29.08
N LEU A 341 20.16 14.30 27.82
CA LEU A 341 21.48 14.33 27.18
C LEU A 341 22.17 15.69 27.31
N TYR A 342 21.41 16.77 27.37
CA TYR A 342 21.97 18.13 27.29
C TYR A 342 21.64 19.01 28.51
N GLY A 343 20.78 18.57 29.43
CA GLY A 343 20.27 19.42 30.51
C GLY A 343 19.54 20.66 29.99
N GLY A 344 19.01 20.60 28.76
CA GLY A 344 18.43 21.72 28.03
C GLY A 344 16.91 21.75 28.11
N ALA A 345 16.34 22.95 28.01
CA ALA A 345 14.92 23.14 27.74
C ALA A 345 14.62 23.00 26.23
N GLY A 346 13.35 22.83 25.88
CA GLY A 346 12.94 22.63 24.48
C GLY A 346 12.89 21.15 24.12
N TRP A 347 13.12 20.83 22.85
CA TRP A 347 13.17 19.44 22.35
C TRP A 347 14.23 19.31 21.26
N VAL A 348 14.77 18.10 21.09
CA VAL A 348 15.76 17.78 20.06
C VAL A 348 15.49 16.40 19.49
N THR A 349 15.71 16.26 18.18
CA THR A 349 15.85 14.97 17.50
C THR A 349 17.22 14.91 16.81
N HIS A 350 17.78 13.72 16.62
CA HIS A 350 18.93 13.53 15.73
C HIS A 350 18.45 13.02 14.36
N ASP A 351 19.25 12.22 13.67
CA ASP A 351 19.03 11.84 12.28
C ASP A 351 18.12 10.62 12.10
N GLU A 352 18.09 9.64 13.01
CA GLU A 352 17.31 8.41 12.86
C GLU A 352 16.07 8.41 13.79
N MET A 353 14.87 8.48 13.20
CA MET A 353 13.61 8.49 13.95
C MET A 353 12.65 7.39 13.47
N ASN A 354 11.73 6.96 14.32
CA ASN A 354 10.78 5.89 13.99
C ASN A 354 9.35 6.16 14.47
N ILE A 355 8.47 5.18 14.22
CA ILE A 355 7.04 5.23 14.58
C ILE A 355 6.77 5.14 16.10
N PHE A 356 7.79 4.90 16.91
CA PHE A 356 7.70 4.78 18.37
C PHE A 356 8.35 5.97 19.09
N GLY A 357 8.48 7.10 18.39
CA GLY A 357 8.99 8.34 18.97
C GLY A 357 10.48 8.29 19.32
N HIS A 358 11.28 7.46 18.64
CA HIS A 358 12.74 7.53 18.75
C HIS A 358 13.25 8.88 18.20
N THR A 359 14.12 9.55 18.95
CA THR A 359 14.56 10.94 18.73
C THR A 359 16.07 11.08 18.55
N GLY A 360 16.74 10.04 18.07
CA GLY A 360 18.09 10.20 17.57
C GLY A 360 18.88 8.93 17.42
#